data_AF-A0A7J4ENP9-F1
#
_entry.id   AF-A0A7J4ENP9-F1
#
_cell.length_a   1.000
_cell.length_b   1.000
_cell.length_c   1.000
_cell.angle_alpha   90.00
_cell.angle_beta   90.00
_cell.angle_gamma   90.00
#
_symmetry.space_group_name_H-M   'P 1'
#
loop_
_entity.id
_entity.type
_entity.pdbx_description
1 polymer ?
#
loop_
_entity_poly.entity_id
_entity_poly.type
_entity_poly.pdbx_seq_one_letter_code
_entity_poly.pdbx_strand_id
1 'polypeptide(L)'
;MKILVVTGRLAENTVRSAVKDFADVLVVDINIAAFITPSLLKRTLQYVYHPYYDLILIPGLISADFSKLEEEIGVKIRLGPKHAYDLSWVLKYAEETEFSKTIPACELLASKLQEEALSKIIEIESKSDYKFKIGDLKIGGGTMKVMAEIVDATKMDKVELIKKIKDFIEKGADIIDLGVSLDASISEVQRTVKLAKSVSSDAMFHSRYAPTLPISIDTLNPDLIKAAIEEGVDLVLSLDSNNLKKIGEYIANKEVPAVRTLSPSPSPMLLKGRFRRHID
;
A
#
# COMPACT_ATOMS: atom_id res chain seq x y z
N MET A 1 -31.00 10.56 3.58
CA MET A 1 -30.43 11.76 4.21
C MET A 1 -29.99 12.76 3.14
N LYS A 2 -30.08 14.07 3.38
CA LYS A 2 -29.60 15.14 2.49
C LYS A 2 -28.27 15.69 2.97
N ILE A 3 -27.24 15.58 2.14
CA ILE A 3 -25.85 15.90 2.49
C ILE A 3 -25.33 17.03 1.61
N LEU A 4 -24.66 18.00 2.21
CA LEU A 4 -23.90 19.04 1.52
C LEU A 4 -22.41 18.84 1.75
N VAL A 5 -21.65 18.56 0.71
CA VAL A 5 -20.19 18.45 0.76
C VAL A 5 -19.55 19.79 0.42
N VAL A 6 -18.73 20.30 1.32
CA VAL A 6 -18.04 21.58 1.16
C VAL A 6 -16.65 21.37 0.59
N THR A 7 -16.24 22.21 -0.36
CA THR A 7 -14.88 22.17 -0.93
C THR A 7 -14.38 23.55 -1.35
N GLY A 8 -13.10 23.63 -1.72
CA GLY A 8 -12.50 24.81 -2.36
C GLY A 8 -12.35 24.61 -3.88
N ARG A 9 -12.01 25.68 -4.60
CA ARG A 9 -11.96 25.73 -6.06
C ARG A 9 -11.07 24.65 -6.70
N LEU A 10 -9.88 24.39 -6.12
CA LEU A 10 -8.93 23.44 -6.71
C LEU A 10 -9.41 21.98 -6.67
N ALA A 11 -10.26 21.63 -5.71
CA ALA A 11 -10.76 20.27 -5.53
C ALA A 11 -12.20 20.08 -6.07
N GLU A 12 -12.81 21.12 -6.65
CA GLU A 12 -14.20 21.09 -7.11
C GLU A 12 -14.49 19.89 -8.03
N ASN A 13 -13.74 19.76 -9.12
CA ASN A 13 -13.97 18.71 -10.11
C ASN A 13 -13.84 17.32 -9.50
N THR A 14 -12.81 17.11 -8.66
CA THR A 14 -12.58 15.84 -7.98
C THR A 14 -13.72 15.52 -7.01
N VAL A 15 -14.19 16.51 -6.24
CA VAL A 15 -15.31 16.33 -5.30
C VAL A 15 -16.60 16.02 -6.05
N ARG A 16 -16.96 16.81 -7.08
CA ARG A 16 -18.16 16.55 -7.90
C ARG A 16 -18.15 15.15 -8.51
N SER A 17 -17.00 14.72 -9.03
CA SER A 17 -16.84 13.38 -9.59
C SER A 17 -16.97 12.27 -8.54
N ALA A 18 -16.56 12.53 -7.30
CA ALA A 18 -16.59 11.54 -6.22
C ALA A 18 -17.97 11.43 -5.56
N VAL A 19 -18.68 12.55 -5.35
CA VAL A 19 -20.00 12.54 -4.70
C VAL A 19 -21.11 12.04 -5.61
N LYS A 20 -21.03 12.28 -6.92
CA LYS A 20 -22.09 11.93 -7.89
C LYS A 20 -23.49 12.34 -7.37
N ASP A 21 -24.43 11.41 -7.26
CA ASP A 21 -25.80 11.65 -6.81
C ASP A 21 -25.99 11.49 -5.29
N PHE A 22 -24.92 11.19 -4.54
CA PHE A 22 -25.00 10.97 -3.08
C PHE A 22 -25.10 12.26 -2.27
N ALA A 23 -24.64 13.40 -2.80
CA ALA A 23 -24.62 14.67 -2.08
C ALA A 23 -24.54 15.87 -3.03
N ASP A 24 -25.03 17.02 -2.56
CA ASP A 24 -24.80 18.31 -3.22
C ASP A 24 -23.42 18.85 -2.88
N VAL A 25 -22.86 19.72 -3.73
CA VAL A 25 -21.51 20.29 -3.54
C VAL A 25 -21.59 21.81 -3.40
N LEU A 26 -21.07 22.32 -2.28
CA LEU A 26 -20.84 23.73 -2.05
C LEU A 26 -19.37 24.08 -2.25
N VAL A 27 -19.09 24.94 -3.24
CA VAL A 27 -17.75 25.46 -3.48
C VAL A 27 -17.60 26.80 -2.78
N VAL A 28 -16.68 26.84 -1.83
CA VAL A 28 -16.34 28.03 -1.06
C VAL A 28 -15.31 28.85 -1.83
N ASP A 29 -15.38 30.17 -1.70
CA ASP A 29 -14.44 31.11 -2.34
C ASP A 29 -13.02 31.08 -1.72
N ILE A 30 -12.35 29.95 -1.90
CA ILE A 30 -10.96 29.69 -1.51
C ILE A 30 -10.38 28.60 -2.41
N ASN A 31 -9.06 28.65 -2.65
CA ASN A 31 -8.42 27.65 -3.50
C ASN A 31 -8.30 26.29 -2.80
N ILE A 32 -7.79 26.27 -1.56
CA ILE A 32 -7.47 25.04 -0.81
C ILE A 32 -8.58 24.77 0.21
N ALA A 33 -9.24 23.62 0.07
CA ALA A 33 -10.39 23.24 0.90
C ALA A 33 -10.06 23.11 2.40
N ALA A 34 -8.83 22.68 2.74
CA ALA A 34 -8.38 22.56 4.13
C ALA A 34 -8.29 23.89 4.89
N PHE A 35 -8.36 25.03 4.18
CA PHE A 35 -8.30 26.38 4.78
C PHE A 35 -9.69 27.01 5.00
N ILE A 36 -10.77 26.25 4.80
CA ILE A 36 -12.12 26.74 5.08
C ILE A 36 -12.25 27.00 6.59
N THR A 37 -12.76 28.19 6.94
CA THR A 37 -13.04 28.60 8.32
C THR A 37 -14.55 28.70 8.57
N PRO A 38 -15.00 28.69 9.83
CA PRO A 38 -16.42 28.87 10.16
C PRO A 38 -17.01 30.15 9.57
N SER A 39 -16.31 31.28 9.68
CA SER A 39 -16.77 32.56 9.13
C SER A 39 -16.93 32.53 7.60
N LEU A 40 -16.00 31.85 6.92
CA LEU A 40 -16.02 31.73 5.46
C LEU A 40 -17.16 30.81 5.00
N LEU A 41 -17.36 29.68 5.69
CA LEU A 41 -18.48 28.78 5.42
C LEU A 41 -19.81 29.48 5.66
N LYS A 42 -19.97 30.19 6.79
CA LYS A 42 -21.18 30.98 7.12
C LYS A 42 -21.55 31.96 6.02
N ARG A 43 -20.58 32.74 5.53
CA ARG A 43 -20.78 33.69 4.43
C ARG A 43 -21.20 33.00 3.13
N THR A 44 -20.75 31.78 2.88
CA THR A 44 -21.09 31.04 1.67
C THR A 44 -22.49 30.41 1.79
N LEU A 45 -22.84 29.92 2.98
CA LEU A 45 -24.15 29.32 3.27
C LEU A 45 -25.31 30.31 3.13
N GLN A 46 -25.09 31.63 3.21
CA GLN A 46 -26.15 32.62 3.00
C GLN A 46 -26.77 32.59 1.59
N TYR A 47 -26.07 32.00 0.62
CA TYR A 47 -26.53 31.86 -0.77
C TYR A 47 -27.18 30.51 -1.05
N VAL A 48 -27.34 29.66 -0.02
CA VAL A 48 -27.89 28.31 -0.13
C VAL A 48 -28.96 28.15 0.95
N TYR A 49 -30.07 27.47 0.64
CA TYR A 49 -31.05 27.11 1.66
C TYR A 49 -30.51 25.95 2.52
N HIS A 50 -29.59 26.27 3.45
CA HIS A 50 -28.93 25.28 4.29
C HIS A 50 -29.87 24.43 5.17
N PRO A 51 -31.07 24.89 5.61
CA PRO A 51 -32.00 24.04 6.35
C PRO A 51 -32.55 22.84 5.55
N TYR A 52 -32.28 22.76 4.24
CA TYR A 52 -32.59 21.60 3.41
C TYR A 52 -31.72 20.37 3.71
N TYR A 53 -30.55 20.56 4.33
CA TYR A 53 -29.58 19.51 4.57
C TYR A 53 -29.64 19.01 6.00
N ASP A 54 -29.48 17.71 6.16
CA ASP A 54 -29.35 17.06 7.47
C ASP A 54 -27.89 17.11 7.97
N LEU A 55 -26.94 17.19 7.04
CA LEU A 55 -25.51 17.08 7.29
C LEU A 55 -24.70 17.93 6.31
N ILE A 56 -23.75 18.70 6.84
CA ILE A 56 -22.70 19.38 6.09
C ILE A 56 -21.38 18.63 6.36
N LEU A 57 -20.77 18.10 5.31
CA LEU A 57 -19.44 17.50 5.36
C LEU A 57 -18.39 18.50 4.92
N ILE A 58 -17.49 18.84 5.83
CA ILE A 58 -16.34 19.68 5.56
C ILE A 58 -15.08 18.83 5.34
N PRO A 59 -14.05 19.30 4.61
CA PRO A 59 -12.83 18.54 4.36
C PRO A 59 -12.18 17.99 5.64
N GLY A 60 -11.76 16.72 5.61
CA GLY A 60 -11.21 16.04 6.79
C GLY A 60 -9.86 16.58 7.29
N LEU A 61 -9.21 17.47 6.56
CA LEU A 61 -7.96 18.12 6.98
C LEU A 61 -8.17 19.44 7.74
N ILE A 62 -9.42 19.86 7.92
CA ILE A 62 -9.74 21.09 8.66
C ILE A 62 -9.57 20.85 10.15
N SER A 63 -8.85 21.76 10.81
CA SER A 63 -8.61 21.75 12.27
C SER A 63 -9.43 22.79 13.04
N ALA A 64 -10.14 23.69 12.35
CA ALA A 64 -10.95 24.71 13.00
C ALA A 64 -12.22 24.10 13.63
N ASP A 65 -12.69 24.69 14.73
CA ASP A 65 -13.93 24.28 15.40
C ASP A 65 -15.16 24.96 14.79
N PHE A 66 -16.13 24.14 14.35
CA PHE A 66 -17.38 24.59 13.73
C PHE A 66 -18.58 24.53 14.67
N SER A 67 -18.40 24.17 15.95
CA SER A 67 -19.51 23.94 16.89
C SER A 67 -20.43 25.15 17.05
N LYS A 68 -19.86 26.37 17.13
CA LYS A 68 -20.66 27.61 17.18
C LYS A 68 -21.49 27.82 15.91
N LEU A 69 -20.92 27.53 14.74
CA LEU A 69 -21.65 27.67 13.48
C LEU A 69 -22.77 26.64 13.39
N GLU A 70 -22.51 25.40 13.79
CA GLU A 70 -23.51 24.33 13.86
C GLU A 70 -24.71 24.72 14.75
N GLU A 71 -24.47 25.29 15.93
CA GLU A 71 -25.53 25.80 16.82
C GLU A 71 -26.33 26.93 16.17
N GLU A 72 -25.66 27.86 15.47
CA GLU A 72 -26.30 28.99 14.81
C GLU A 72 -27.19 28.58 13.63
N ILE A 73 -26.76 27.60 12.81
CA ILE A 73 -27.48 27.19 11.59
C ILE A 73 -28.42 26.01 11.80
N GLY A 74 -28.30 25.27 12.91
CA GLY A 74 -29.14 24.12 13.25
C GLY A 74 -28.90 22.87 12.39
N VAL A 75 -27.79 22.80 11.64
CA VAL A 75 -27.42 21.68 10.77
C VAL A 75 -26.10 21.09 11.24
N LYS A 76 -26.01 19.76 11.34
CA LYS A 76 -24.78 19.08 11.76
C LYS A 76 -23.63 19.38 10.81
N ILE A 77 -22.48 19.75 11.35
CA ILE A 77 -21.23 19.93 10.60
C ILE A 77 -20.24 18.86 11.07
N ARG A 78 -19.76 18.02 10.16
CA ARG A 78 -18.81 16.93 10.46
C ARG A 78 -17.65 16.91 9.47
N LEU A 79 -16.53 16.33 9.89
CA LEU A 79 -15.39 16.08 9.02
C LEU A 79 -15.71 14.93 8.06
N GLY A 80 -15.52 15.18 6.78
CA GLY A 80 -15.44 14.17 5.73
C GLY A 80 -14.06 13.52 5.66
N PRO A 81 -13.72 12.83 4.55
CA PRO A 81 -12.41 12.25 4.36
C PRO A 81 -11.33 13.31 4.09
N LYS A 82 -10.06 12.92 4.27
CA LYS A 82 -8.90 13.75 3.90
C LYS A 82 -8.74 13.89 2.39
N HIS A 83 -9.10 12.85 1.63
CA HIS A 83 -9.00 12.83 0.17
C HIS A 83 -10.39 12.78 -0.46
N ALA A 84 -10.60 13.57 -1.51
CA ALA A 84 -11.89 13.68 -2.17
C ALA A 84 -12.37 12.36 -2.81
N TYR A 85 -11.46 11.51 -3.29
CA TYR A 85 -11.81 10.21 -3.89
C TYR A 85 -12.56 9.28 -2.92
N ASP A 86 -12.27 9.39 -1.63
CA ASP A 86 -12.88 8.57 -0.59
C ASP A 86 -14.34 8.97 -0.32
N LEU A 87 -14.80 10.15 -0.76
CA LEU A 87 -16.20 10.57 -0.59
C LEU A 87 -17.17 9.56 -1.19
N SER A 88 -16.82 8.98 -2.34
CA SER A 88 -17.64 7.98 -3.03
C SER A 88 -17.92 6.73 -2.17
N TRP A 89 -17.02 6.43 -1.23
CA TRP A 89 -17.14 5.31 -0.30
C TRP A 89 -17.72 5.77 1.05
N VAL A 90 -17.19 6.86 1.62
CA VAL A 90 -17.63 7.41 2.91
C VAL A 90 -19.13 7.72 2.91
N LEU A 91 -19.66 8.31 1.84
CA LEU A 91 -21.07 8.71 1.77
C LEU A 91 -22.04 7.52 1.84
N LYS A 92 -21.59 6.30 1.52
CA LYS A 92 -22.43 5.08 1.64
C LYS A 92 -22.79 4.75 3.09
N TYR A 93 -21.96 5.15 4.05
CA TYR A 93 -22.17 4.90 5.48
C TYR A 93 -22.77 6.10 6.21
N ALA A 94 -23.13 7.16 5.49
CA ALA A 94 -23.58 8.39 6.12
C ALA A 94 -24.90 8.21 6.91
N GLU A 95 -25.75 7.26 6.52
CA GLU A 95 -26.98 6.93 7.25
C GLU A 95 -26.75 5.97 8.43
N GLU A 96 -25.65 5.22 8.42
CA GLU A 96 -25.33 4.19 9.42
C GLU A 96 -24.30 4.65 10.45
N THR A 97 -23.61 5.76 10.20
CA THR A 97 -22.48 6.24 11.01
C THR A 97 -22.62 7.73 11.30
N GLU A 98 -22.58 8.09 12.58
CA GLU A 98 -22.42 9.49 12.99
C GLU A 98 -20.95 9.90 12.77
N PHE A 99 -20.71 10.73 11.74
CA PHE A 99 -19.38 11.30 11.51
C PHE A 99 -18.95 12.21 12.67
N SER A 100 -17.65 12.46 12.78
CA SER A 100 -17.05 13.20 13.91
C SER A 100 -16.78 14.67 13.58
N LYS A 101 -16.76 15.51 14.62
CA LYS A 101 -16.31 16.91 14.53
C LYS A 101 -14.78 17.04 14.48
N THR A 102 -14.05 16.02 14.92
CA THR A 102 -12.60 16.08 15.15
C THR A 102 -11.82 14.93 14.52
N ILE A 103 -12.48 13.83 14.16
CA ILE A 103 -11.87 12.67 13.51
C ILE A 103 -12.32 12.64 12.05
N PRO A 104 -11.39 12.66 11.08
CA PRO A 104 -11.72 12.56 9.65
C PRO A 104 -12.50 11.27 9.35
N ALA A 105 -13.49 11.35 8.45
CA ALA A 105 -14.35 10.19 8.16
C ALA A 105 -13.58 8.96 7.66
N CYS A 106 -12.49 9.14 6.91
CA CYS A 106 -11.63 8.05 6.45
C CYS A 106 -10.91 7.33 7.61
N GLU A 107 -10.60 8.04 8.70
CA GLU A 107 -10.02 7.43 9.90
C GLU A 107 -11.09 6.78 10.77
N LEU A 108 -12.23 7.45 10.92
CA LEU A 108 -13.37 6.91 11.68
C LEU A 108 -13.85 5.57 11.11
N LEU A 109 -13.82 5.45 9.78
CA LEU A 109 -14.25 4.26 9.06
C LEU A 109 -13.09 3.32 8.67
N ALA A 110 -11.88 3.53 9.21
CA ALA A 110 -10.68 2.80 8.78
C ALA A 110 -10.83 1.27 8.89
N SER A 111 -11.40 0.77 9.99
CA SER A 111 -11.60 -0.67 10.19
C SER A 111 -12.56 -1.27 9.16
N LYS A 112 -13.68 -0.57 8.86
CA LYS A 112 -14.63 -1.01 7.83
C LYS A 112 -13.99 -1.02 6.44
N LEU A 113 -13.23 0.02 6.12
CA LEU A 113 -12.51 0.10 4.85
C LEU A 113 -11.52 -1.07 4.71
N GLN A 114 -10.80 -1.38 5.78
CA GLN A 114 -9.84 -2.47 5.81
C GLN A 114 -10.52 -3.83 5.63
N GLU A 115 -11.62 -4.09 6.35
CA GLU A 115 -12.40 -5.34 6.23
C GLU A 115 -12.94 -5.55 4.82
N GLU A 116 -13.50 -4.52 4.20
CA GLU A 116 -14.00 -4.59 2.82
C GLU A 116 -12.88 -4.76 1.80
N ALA A 117 -11.77 -4.04 1.96
CA ALA A 117 -10.62 -4.18 1.09
C ALA A 117 -10.05 -5.61 1.17
N LEU A 118 -9.89 -6.16 2.37
CA LEU A 118 -9.42 -7.53 2.57
C LEU A 118 -10.38 -8.55 1.95
N SER A 119 -11.68 -8.40 2.18
CA SER A 119 -12.71 -9.27 1.60
C SER A 119 -12.65 -9.27 0.08
N LYS A 120 -12.48 -8.09 -0.52
CA LYS A 120 -12.38 -7.94 -1.97
C LYS A 120 -11.09 -8.54 -2.53
N ILE A 121 -9.96 -8.38 -1.83
CA ILE A 121 -8.70 -9.01 -2.24
C ILE A 121 -8.85 -10.54 -2.20
N ILE A 122 -9.42 -11.11 -1.13
CA ILE A 122 -9.67 -12.55 -1.02
C ILE A 122 -10.58 -13.04 -2.16
N GLU A 123 -11.64 -12.29 -2.47
CA GLU A 123 -12.52 -12.61 -3.59
C GLU A 123 -11.76 -12.64 -4.92
N ILE A 124 -10.98 -11.59 -5.22
CA ILE A 124 -10.18 -11.50 -6.45
C ILE A 124 -9.19 -12.66 -6.53
N GLU A 125 -8.49 -12.97 -5.44
CA GLU A 125 -7.49 -14.05 -5.37
C GLU A 125 -8.10 -15.45 -5.51
N SER A 126 -9.30 -15.66 -4.96
CA SER A 126 -10.00 -16.94 -5.08
C SER A 126 -10.42 -17.23 -6.52
N LYS A 127 -10.81 -16.19 -7.26
CA LYS A 127 -11.28 -16.25 -8.66
C LYS A 127 -10.15 -16.07 -9.68
N SER A 128 -8.95 -15.70 -9.25
CA SER A 128 -7.84 -15.43 -10.15
C SER A 128 -7.24 -16.71 -10.71
N ASP A 129 -6.95 -16.64 -12.01
CA ASP A 129 -5.97 -17.50 -12.66
C ASP A 129 -4.55 -17.12 -12.23
N TYR A 130 -3.55 -17.92 -12.60
CA TYR A 130 -2.14 -17.64 -12.31
C TYR A 130 -1.25 -17.90 -13.53
N LYS A 131 -0.17 -17.12 -13.67
CA LYS A 131 0.86 -17.37 -14.69
C LYS A 131 1.88 -18.41 -14.22
N PHE A 132 2.23 -18.37 -12.94
CA PHE A 132 3.09 -19.35 -12.28
C PHE A 132 2.86 -19.30 -10.77
N LYS A 133 3.54 -20.16 -10.03
CA LYS A 133 3.51 -20.18 -8.57
C LYS A 133 4.91 -20.06 -7.97
N ILE A 134 4.98 -19.51 -6.76
CA ILE A 134 6.15 -19.57 -5.88
C ILE A 134 5.70 -20.32 -4.64
N GLY A 135 6.16 -21.55 -4.45
CA GLY A 135 5.50 -22.50 -3.55
C GLY A 135 4.02 -22.64 -3.92
N ASP A 136 3.12 -22.39 -2.97
CA ASP A 136 1.67 -22.38 -3.21
C ASP A 136 1.10 -21.01 -3.63
N LEU A 137 1.90 -19.95 -3.57
CA LEU A 137 1.46 -18.59 -3.86
C LEU A 137 1.29 -18.39 -5.38
N LYS A 138 0.06 -18.06 -5.81
CA LYS A 138 -0.25 -17.69 -7.20
C LYS A 138 0.36 -16.34 -7.58
N ILE A 139 1.06 -16.28 -8.72
CA ILE A 139 1.62 -15.05 -9.29
C ILE A 139 1.02 -14.76 -10.67
N GLY A 140 0.57 -13.51 -10.85
CA GLY A 140 0.08 -12.97 -12.12
C GLY A 140 -1.36 -13.39 -12.45
N GLY A 141 -2.31 -12.46 -12.37
CA GLY A 141 -3.74 -12.73 -12.63
C GLY A 141 -4.65 -12.30 -11.48
N GLY A 142 -4.12 -12.26 -10.25
CA GLY A 142 -4.78 -11.71 -9.06
C GLY A 142 -4.30 -10.31 -8.69
N THR A 143 -4.21 -10.04 -7.40
CA THR A 143 -3.67 -8.82 -6.83
C THR A 143 -2.14 -8.83 -6.80
N MET A 144 -1.58 -7.64 -6.63
CA MET A 144 -0.16 -7.47 -6.38
C MET A 144 0.25 -8.19 -5.08
N LYS A 145 1.44 -8.80 -5.09
CA LYS A 145 2.02 -9.46 -3.92
C LYS A 145 3.02 -8.54 -3.24
N VAL A 146 3.06 -8.60 -1.91
CA VAL A 146 3.99 -7.83 -1.08
C VAL A 146 5.11 -8.75 -0.61
N MET A 147 6.33 -8.47 -1.04
CA MET A 147 7.54 -9.14 -0.55
C MET A 147 8.22 -8.23 0.47
N ALA A 148 8.46 -8.74 1.68
CA ALA A 148 9.07 -7.99 2.77
C ALA A 148 10.51 -8.45 3.03
N GLU A 149 11.45 -7.52 2.88
CA GLU A 149 12.88 -7.79 3.05
C GLU A 149 13.30 -7.70 4.52
N ILE A 150 14.04 -8.72 4.96
CA ILE A 150 14.81 -8.70 6.19
C ILE A 150 16.27 -8.46 5.82
N VAL A 151 16.71 -7.20 5.94
CA VAL A 151 18.09 -6.79 5.69
C VAL A 151 19.04 -7.51 6.66
N ASP A 152 20.16 -8.02 6.15
CA ASP A 152 21.20 -8.72 6.92
C ASP A 152 20.66 -9.88 7.78
N ALA A 153 19.71 -10.65 7.24
CA ALA A 153 19.08 -11.78 7.92
C ALA A 153 20.09 -12.84 8.42
N THR A 154 21.25 -12.97 7.77
CA THR A 154 22.31 -13.90 8.18
C THR A 154 23.04 -13.49 9.47
N LYS A 155 23.05 -12.19 9.80
CA LYS A 155 23.68 -11.65 11.03
C LYS A 155 22.77 -11.71 12.25
N MET A 156 21.46 -11.88 12.05
CA MET A 156 20.50 -11.90 13.13
C MET A 156 20.60 -13.17 13.96
N ASP A 157 20.40 -13.04 15.27
CA ASP A 157 20.20 -14.20 16.10
C ASP A 157 18.83 -14.86 15.84
N LYS A 158 18.61 -16.04 16.44
CA LYS A 158 17.38 -16.80 16.25
C LYS A 158 16.13 -16.02 16.69
N VAL A 159 16.19 -15.32 17.81
CA VAL A 159 15.04 -14.64 18.41
C VAL A 159 14.66 -13.43 17.57
N GLU A 160 15.64 -12.64 17.15
CA GLU A 160 15.43 -11.47 16.30
C GLU A 160 14.84 -11.86 14.95
N LEU A 161 15.42 -12.87 14.28
CA LEU A 161 14.95 -13.29 12.96
C LEU A 161 13.50 -13.80 13.01
N ILE A 162 13.16 -14.66 13.99
CA ILE A 162 11.77 -15.13 14.17
C ILE A 162 10.84 -13.95 14.40
N LYS A 163 11.23 -12.99 15.26
CA LYS A 163 10.39 -11.83 15.58
C LYS A 163 10.10 -11.00 14.34
N LYS A 164 11.10 -10.72 13.50
CA LYS A 164 10.91 -9.95 12.26
C LYS A 164 10.04 -10.67 11.25
N ILE A 165 10.26 -11.98 11.06
CA ILE A 165 9.42 -12.79 10.16
C ILE A 165 7.96 -12.72 10.60
N LYS A 166 7.68 -12.93 11.89
CA LYS A 166 6.30 -12.87 12.43
C LYS A 166 5.67 -11.49 12.27
N ASP A 167 6.40 -10.42 12.57
CA ASP A 167 5.91 -9.04 12.41
C ASP A 167 5.53 -8.73 10.94
N PHE A 168 6.32 -9.21 9.97
CA PHE A 168 5.97 -9.05 8.56
C PHE A 168 4.80 -9.92 8.11
N ILE A 169 4.64 -11.12 8.68
CA ILE A 169 3.46 -11.96 8.45
C ILE A 169 2.20 -11.29 8.99
N GLU A 170 2.25 -10.72 10.19
CA GLU A 170 1.12 -10.00 10.81
C GLU A 170 0.74 -8.74 10.02
N LYS A 171 1.73 -8.03 9.47
CA LYS A 171 1.51 -6.92 8.52
C LYS A 171 1.03 -7.40 7.15
N GLY A 172 1.10 -8.71 6.92
CA GLY A 172 0.57 -9.46 5.79
C GLY A 172 1.41 -9.32 4.53
N ALA A 173 2.71 -9.54 4.69
CA ALA A 173 3.60 -9.93 3.61
C ALA A 173 3.12 -11.25 2.97
N ASP A 174 3.30 -11.36 1.65
CA ASP A 174 3.04 -12.56 0.86
C ASP A 174 4.31 -13.39 0.65
N ILE A 175 5.49 -12.79 0.75
CA ILE A 175 6.81 -13.43 0.63
C ILE A 175 7.76 -12.77 1.63
N ILE A 176 8.62 -13.55 2.29
CA ILE A 176 9.73 -13.01 3.09
C ILE A 176 11.02 -13.15 2.30
N ASP A 177 11.70 -12.04 2.13
CA ASP A 177 13.00 -12.01 1.47
C ASP A 177 14.13 -11.86 2.48
N LEU A 178 15.11 -12.75 2.38
CA LEU A 178 16.24 -12.83 3.31
C LEU A 178 17.45 -12.18 2.66
N GLY A 179 17.75 -10.95 3.08
CA GLY A 179 18.96 -10.24 2.66
C GLY A 179 20.20 -10.88 3.26
N VAL A 180 21.14 -11.31 2.41
CA VAL A 180 22.37 -11.96 2.82
C VAL A 180 23.51 -10.95 2.91
N SER A 181 24.16 -10.89 4.07
CA SER A 181 25.34 -10.04 4.22
C SER A 181 26.49 -10.48 3.30
N LEU A 182 27.29 -9.53 2.81
CA LEU A 182 28.41 -9.78 1.90
C LEU A 182 29.46 -10.76 2.46
N ASP A 183 29.61 -10.77 3.77
CA ASP A 183 30.57 -11.59 4.53
C ASP A 183 29.96 -12.91 5.06
N ALA A 184 28.73 -13.23 4.70
CA ALA A 184 28.04 -14.42 5.19
C ALA A 184 28.71 -15.72 4.73
N SER A 185 28.81 -16.67 5.65
CA SER A 185 29.22 -18.06 5.39
C SER A 185 28.05 -18.91 4.91
N ILE A 186 28.38 -20.05 4.27
CA ILE A 186 27.40 -21.07 3.87
C ILE A 186 26.57 -21.53 5.08
N SER A 187 27.20 -21.77 6.24
CA SER A 187 26.50 -22.22 7.44
C SER A 187 25.51 -21.19 7.99
N GLU A 188 25.81 -19.90 7.86
CA GLU A 188 24.89 -18.84 8.31
C GLU A 188 23.67 -18.76 7.40
N VAL A 189 23.86 -18.84 6.07
CA VAL A 189 22.75 -18.91 5.12
C VAL A 189 21.88 -20.13 5.41
N GLN A 190 22.48 -21.31 5.62
CA GLN A 190 21.72 -22.52 5.90
C GLN A 190 20.90 -22.40 7.18
N ARG A 191 21.51 -21.90 8.26
CA ARG A 191 20.83 -21.64 9.54
C ARG A 191 19.64 -20.69 9.34
N THR A 192 19.85 -19.59 8.62
CA THR A 192 18.87 -18.53 8.41
C THR A 192 17.69 -19.02 7.57
N VAL A 193 17.94 -19.69 6.44
CA VAL A 193 16.89 -20.26 5.58
C VAL A 193 16.09 -21.32 6.34
N LYS A 194 16.77 -22.26 7.00
CA LYS A 194 16.11 -23.33 7.76
C LYS A 194 15.20 -22.76 8.86
N LEU A 195 15.67 -21.73 9.56
CA LEU A 195 14.85 -21.06 10.57
C LEU A 195 13.63 -20.37 9.93
N ALA A 196 13.83 -19.63 8.84
CA ALA A 196 12.75 -18.95 8.14
C ALA A 196 11.69 -19.94 7.63
N LYS A 197 12.11 -21.04 7.00
CA LYS A 197 11.21 -22.11 6.55
C LYS A 197 10.41 -22.71 7.70
N SER A 198 11.06 -22.96 8.85
CA SER A 198 10.37 -23.49 10.03
C SER A 198 9.27 -22.57 10.58
N VAL A 199 9.47 -21.25 10.52
CA VAL A 199 8.46 -20.26 10.95
C VAL A 199 7.36 -20.12 9.89
N SER A 200 7.73 -20.06 8.62
CA SER A 200 6.79 -19.86 7.50
C SER A 200 5.83 -21.02 7.25
N SER A 201 6.19 -22.22 7.72
CA SER A 201 5.39 -23.45 7.58
C SER A 201 4.55 -23.75 8.83
N ASP A 202 4.68 -22.92 9.88
CA ASP A 202 3.89 -23.08 11.09
C ASP A 202 2.44 -22.66 10.80
N ALA A 203 1.49 -23.54 11.12
CA ALA A 203 0.07 -23.34 10.82
C ALA A 203 -0.55 -22.13 11.56
N MET A 204 0.14 -21.58 12.55
CA MET A 204 -0.27 -20.32 13.19
C MET A 204 0.08 -19.08 12.35
N PHE A 205 0.95 -19.23 11.35
CA PHE A 205 1.54 -18.14 10.57
C PHE A 205 1.34 -18.37 9.07
N HIS A 206 0.07 -18.36 8.64
CA HIS A 206 -0.28 -18.47 7.23
C HIS A 206 -0.21 -17.12 6.51
N SER A 207 0.17 -17.16 5.24
CA SER A 207 -0.19 -16.10 4.31
C SER A 207 -1.72 -16.00 4.22
N ARG A 208 -2.24 -14.83 3.84
CA ARG A 208 -3.67 -14.65 3.54
C ARG A 208 -4.19 -15.64 2.50
N TYR A 209 -3.32 -16.22 1.65
CA TYR A 209 -3.70 -17.03 0.49
C TYR A 209 -3.02 -18.39 0.40
N ALA A 210 -2.03 -18.68 1.25
CA ALA A 210 -1.22 -19.89 1.14
C ALA A 210 -0.92 -20.48 2.52
N PRO A 211 -0.93 -21.82 2.64
CA PRO A 211 -0.65 -22.54 3.89
C PRO A 211 0.82 -22.45 4.31
N THR A 212 1.70 -21.96 3.42
CA THR A 212 3.10 -21.73 3.74
C THR A 212 3.52 -20.47 3.01
N LEU A 213 4.18 -19.59 3.73
CA LEU A 213 4.67 -18.35 3.16
C LEU A 213 5.99 -18.61 2.41
N PRO A 214 6.11 -18.26 1.13
CA PRO A 214 7.35 -18.42 0.41
C PRO A 214 8.51 -17.63 1.03
N ILE A 215 9.69 -18.26 1.02
CA ILE A 215 10.95 -17.67 1.46
C ILE A 215 11.83 -17.42 0.24
N SER A 216 12.31 -16.20 0.14
CA SER A 216 13.25 -15.73 -0.88
C SER A 216 14.64 -15.51 -0.28
N ILE A 217 15.67 -15.62 -1.12
CA ILE A 217 17.05 -15.26 -0.78
C ILE A 217 17.55 -14.15 -1.71
N ASP A 218 18.13 -13.10 -1.14
CA ASP A 218 18.78 -12.03 -1.90
C ASP A 218 20.30 -12.05 -1.68
N THR A 219 21.02 -12.53 -2.70
CA THR A 219 22.47 -12.49 -2.75
C THR A 219 22.98 -12.63 -4.17
N LEU A 220 24.12 -12.01 -4.47
CA LEU A 220 24.81 -12.17 -5.75
C LEU A 220 25.77 -13.38 -5.77
N ASN A 221 26.05 -14.00 -4.62
CA ASN A 221 27.07 -15.05 -4.48
C ASN A 221 26.53 -16.45 -4.87
N PRO A 222 27.05 -17.08 -5.94
CA PRO A 222 26.60 -18.40 -6.42
C PRO A 222 26.61 -19.51 -5.36
N ASP A 223 27.63 -19.55 -4.49
CA ASP A 223 27.77 -20.62 -3.50
C ASP A 223 26.74 -20.48 -2.38
N LEU A 224 26.42 -19.23 -2.01
CA LEU A 224 25.38 -18.93 -1.02
C LEU A 224 23.97 -19.18 -1.59
N ILE A 225 23.73 -18.83 -2.86
CA ILE A 225 22.49 -19.19 -3.57
C ILE A 225 22.31 -20.70 -3.56
N LYS A 226 23.36 -21.44 -3.93
CA LYS A 226 23.32 -22.90 -3.94
C LYS A 226 22.97 -23.48 -2.57
N ALA A 227 23.61 -22.97 -1.51
CA ALA A 227 23.32 -23.38 -0.14
C ALA A 227 21.88 -23.10 0.26
N ALA A 228 21.34 -21.92 -0.10
CA ALA A 228 19.95 -21.56 0.18
C ALA A 228 18.95 -22.48 -0.56
N ILE A 229 19.22 -22.83 -1.83
CA ILE A 229 18.38 -23.75 -2.61
C ILE A 229 18.34 -25.14 -1.98
N GLU A 230 19.48 -25.67 -1.52
CA GLU A 230 19.50 -26.97 -0.85
C GLU A 230 18.72 -26.99 0.48
N GLU A 231 18.55 -25.83 1.13
CA GLU A 231 17.74 -25.68 2.33
C GLU A 231 16.26 -25.33 2.03
N GLY A 232 15.90 -25.23 0.75
CA GLY A 232 14.51 -25.14 0.30
C GLY A 232 13.93 -23.73 0.25
N VAL A 233 14.72 -22.71 -0.15
CA VAL A 233 14.14 -21.43 -0.57
C VAL A 233 13.24 -21.60 -1.80
N ASP A 234 12.21 -20.78 -1.88
CA ASP A 234 11.17 -20.84 -2.91
C ASP A 234 11.44 -19.85 -4.06
N LEU A 235 12.33 -18.87 -3.85
CA LEU A 235 12.68 -17.82 -4.81
C LEU A 235 14.14 -17.38 -4.63
N VAL A 236 14.84 -17.15 -5.74
CA VAL A 236 16.16 -16.50 -5.74
C VAL A 236 16.05 -15.10 -6.34
N LEU A 237 16.48 -14.07 -5.60
CA LEU A 237 16.61 -12.71 -6.12
C LEU A 237 18.03 -12.43 -6.62
N SER A 238 18.13 -11.35 -7.39
CA SER A 238 19.41 -10.79 -7.81
C SER A 238 20.27 -11.70 -8.70
N LEU A 239 19.67 -12.36 -9.71
CA LEU A 239 20.45 -12.95 -10.80
C LEU A 239 20.85 -11.88 -11.84
N ASP A 240 22.14 -11.66 -12.01
CA ASP A 240 22.69 -10.71 -12.97
C ASP A 240 23.54 -11.42 -14.03
N SER A 241 24.14 -10.66 -14.96
CA SER A 241 25.00 -11.26 -15.99
C SER A 241 26.26 -11.95 -15.45
N ASN A 242 26.70 -11.61 -14.23
CA ASN A 242 27.94 -12.11 -13.63
C ASN A 242 27.75 -13.45 -12.93
N ASN A 243 26.60 -13.65 -12.28
CA ASN A 243 26.29 -14.91 -11.58
C ASN A 243 25.49 -15.90 -12.42
N LEU A 244 24.69 -15.44 -13.40
CA LEU A 244 23.79 -16.30 -14.17
C LEU A 244 24.51 -17.45 -14.87
N LYS A 245 25.72 -17.21 -15.41
CA LYS A 245 26.52 -18.26 -16.06
C LYS A 245 27.04 -19.33 -15.09
N LYS A 246 27.17 -18.99 -13.81
CA LYS A 246 27.74 -19.88 -12.78
C LYS A 246 26.67 -20.73 -12.10
N ILE A 247 25.48 -20.17 -11.86
CA ILE A 247 24.43 -20.81 -11.06
C ILE A 247 23.10 -20.99 -11.80
N GLY A 248 22.90 -20.35 -12.96
CA GLY A 248 21.60 -20.35 -13.65
C GLY A 248 21.12 -21.75 -14.06
N GLU A 249 22.02 -22.60 -14.58
CA GLU A 249 21.66 -23.99 -14.92
C GLU A 249 21.26 -24.79 -13.67
N TYR A 250 21.95 -24.56 -12.54
CA TYR A 250 21.63 -25.20 -11.27
C TYR A 250 20.22 -24.83 -10.78
N ILE A 251 19.90 -23.53 -10.82
CA ILE A 251 18.59 -22.98 -10.44
C ILE A 251 17.49 -23.59 -11.31
N ALA A 252 17.71 -23.63 -12.63
CA ALA A 252 16.77 -24.21 -13.59
C ALA A 252 16.54 -25.71 -13.32
N ASN A 253 17.60 -26.48 -13.07
CA ASN A 253 17.51 -27.92 -12.76
C ASN A 253 16.80 -28.21 -11.44
N LYS A 254 16.84 -27.27 -10.49
CA LYS A 254 16.11 -27.34 -9.22
C LYS A 254 14.70 -26.77 -9.30
N GLU A 255 14.30 -26.27 -10.48
CA GLU A 255 13.00 -25.65 -10.75
C GLU A 255 12.65 -24.49 -9.79
N VAL A 256 13.67 -23.78 -9.29
CA VAL A 256 13.47 -22.64 -8.39
C VAL A 256 13.27 -21.37 -9.22
N PRO A 257 12.14 -20.65 -9.07
CA PRO A 257 11.95 -19.34 -9.69
C PRO A 257 13.08 -18.38 -9.32
N ALA A 258 13.45 -17.49 -10.25
CA ALA A 258 14.45 -16.48 -9.99
C ALA A 258 14.16 -15.14 -10.66
N VAL A 259 14.54 -14.05 -10.00
CA VAL A 259 14.44 -12.70 -10.54
C VAL A 259 15.76 -12.31 -11.16
N ARG A 260 15.73 -12.10 -12.49
CA ARG A 260 16.86 -11.56 -13.22
C ARG A 260 16.87 -10.04 -13.12
N THR A 261 17.90 -9.48 -12.50
CA THR A 261 18.14 -8.04 -12.51
C THR A 261 18.90 -7.67 -13.78
N LEU A 262 18.42 -6.63 -14.46
CA LEU A 262 19.17 -6.03 -15.54
C LEU A 262 20.23 -5.15 -14.90
N SER A 263 21.51 -5.49 -15.06
CA SER A 263 22.58 -4.54 -14.79
C SER A 263 22.28 -3.28 -15.61
N PRO A 264 22.42 -2.07 -15.06
CA PRO A 264 22.27 -0.86 -15.86
C PRO A 264 23.22 -0.99 -17.04
N SER A 265 22.67 -0.98 -18.26
CA SER A 265 23.50 -0.76 -19.45
C SER A 265 24.35 0.48 -19.15
N PRO A 266 25.66 0.51 -19.44
CA PRO A 266 26.38 1.77 -19.39
C PRO A 266 25.55 2.75 -20.20
N SER A 267 25.03 3.79 -19.53
CA SER A 267 24.22 4.83 -20.18
C SER A 267 24.96 5.23 -21.46
N PRO A 268 24.28 5.36 -22.61
CA PRO A 268 24.95 5.94 -23.76
C PRO A 268 25.51 7.27 -23.27
N MET A 269 26.84 7.41 -23.34
CA MET A 269 27.52 8.66 -23.02
C MET A 269 26.69 9.78 -23.62
N LEU A 270 26.18 10.68 -22.77
CA LEU A 270 25.64 11.95 -23.20
C LEU A 270 26.71 12.59 -24.09
N LEU A 271 26.56 12.44 -25.40
CA LEU A 271 27.22 13.26 -26.40
C LEU A 271 26.84 14.69 -26.04
N LYS A 272 27.75 15.37 -25.33
CA LYS A 272 27.70 16.82 -25.11
C LYS A 272 27.91 17.51 -26.47
N GLY A 273 26.88 17.47 -27.31
CA GLY A 273 26.75 18.27 -28.51
C GLY A 273 26.19 19.63 -28.12
N ARG A 274 27.06 20.65 -28.13
CA ARG A 274 26.72 22.06 -27.94
C ARG A 274 25.65 22.50 -28.95
N PHE A 275 24.42 22.72 -28.52
CA PHE A 275 23.52 23.62 -29.22
C PHE A 275 23.74 25.05 -28.69
N ARG A 276 24.65 25.80 -29.34
CA ARG A 276 24.60 27.26 -29.31
C ARG A 276 23.54 27.68 -30.31
N ARG A 277 22.40 28.15 -29.82
CA ARG A 277 21.49 28.99 -30.61
C ARG A 277 22.12 30.37 -30.69
N HIS A 278 22.68 30.71 -31.85
CA HIS A 278 22.84 32.11 -32.24
C HIS A 278 21.45 32.61 -32.63
N ILE A 279 20.99 33.63 -31.91
CA ILE A 279 19.89 34.49 -32.31
C ILE A 279 20.59 35.71 -32.91
N ASP A 280 20.43 35.90 -34.21
CA ASP A 280 20.41 37.22 -34.85
C ASP A 280 18.94 37.50 -35.20
#